data_AF-A0A078J6A1-F1
#
_entry.id   AF-A0A078J6A1-F1
#
_cell.length_a   1.000
_cell.length_b   1.000
_cell.length_c   1.000
_cell.angle_alpha   90.00
_cell.angle_beta   90.00
_cell.angle_gamma   90.00
#
_symmetry.space_group_name_H-M   'P 1'
#
loop_
_entity.id
_entity.type
_entity.pdbx_description
1 polymer ?
#
loop_
_entity_poly.entity_id
_entity_poly.type
_entity_poly.pdbx_seq_one_letter_code
_entity_poly.pdbx_strand_id
1 'polypeptide(L)'
;MRSLLFTLSLLCFASQTSLSWKKEEFRSCDQTPFCKRARSRAPGTCSLIATDVTISDGDLVAKLTPKDNDDHINPLILSLSVYRNGIVRLRIDEDHSLNPPKKRFRVPDVLVSELEAKKIRLEKFATENDPPSSVVHVGDGYEAVVRHEPFEVYVRERSGDRRRVLRVEAH
;
A
#
# COMPACT_ATOMS: atom_id res chain seq x y z
N MET A 1 -64.76 -24.53 6.50
CA MET A 1 -63.44 -25.22 6.54
C MET A 1 -62.66 -25.13 5.23
N ARG A 2 -63.18 -25.56 4.06
CA ARG A 2 -62.43 -25.56 2.79
C ARG A 2 -61.88 -24.18 2.34
N SER A 3 -62.68 -23.12 2.46
CA SER A 3 -62.25 -21.76 2.09
C SER A 3 -61.16 -21.20 3.04
N LEU A 4 -61.25 -21.49 4.33
CA LEU A 4 -60.24 -21.10 5.32
C LEU A 4 -58.89 -21.80 5.09
N LEU A 5 -58.92 -23.08 4.74
CA LEU A 5 -57.74 -23.86 4.34
C LEU A 5 -57.08 -23.30 3.08
N PHE A 6 -57.89 -22.87 2.10
CA PHE A 6 -57.39 -22.26 0.87
C PHE A 6 -56.73 -20.90 1.14
N THR A 7 -57.35 -20.03 1.95
CA THR A 7 -56.78 -18.74 2.33
C THR A 7 -55.51 -18.89 3.16
N LEU A 8 -55.46 -19.87 4.06
CA LEU A 8 -54.26 -20.14 4.87
C LEU A 8 -53.11 -20.65 3.99
N SER A 9 -53.42 -21.52 3.03
CA SER A 9 -52.45 -21.96 2.03
C SER A 9 -51.90 -20.80 1.21
N LEU A 10 -52.75 -19.88 0.76
CA LEU A 10 -52.33 -18.69 0.01
C LEU A 10 -51.43 -17.77 0.85
N LEU A 11 -51.75 -17.59 2.14
CA LEU A 11 -50.94 -16.79 3.06
C LEU A 11 -49.56 -17.42 3.31
N CYS A 12 -49.48 -18.75 3.43
CA CYS A 12 -48.23 -19.49 3.58
C CYS A 12 -47.35 -19.41 2.31
N PHE A 13 -47.94 -19.43 1.11
CA PHE A 13 -47.20 -19.22 -0.14
C PHE A 13 -46.73 -17.77 -0.29
N ALA A 14 -47.51 -16.78 0.17
CA ALA A 14 -47.14 -15.36 0.15
C ALA A 14 -46.10 -14.97 1.22
N SER A 15 -45.90 -15.81 2.24
CA SER A 15 -44.92 -15.58 3.32
C SER A 15 -43.57 -16.27 3.09
N GLN A 16 -43.28 -16.68 1.84
CA GLN A 16 -41.91 -17.04 1.46
C GLN A 16 -41.02 -15.80 1.52
N THR A 17 -40.36 -15.60 2.66
CA THR A 17 -39.35 -14.57 2.82
C THR A 17 -38.18 -14.91 1.89
N SER A 18 -38.04 -14.17 0.79
CA SER A 18 -36.84 -14.24 -0.03
C SER A 18 -35.68 -13.65 0.78
N LEU A 19 -34.68 -14.46 1.09
CA LEU A 19 -33.41 -13.92 1.57
C LEU A 19 -32.77 -13.17 0.39
N SER A 20 -32.76 -11.83 0.44
CA SER A 20 -32.20 -10.96 -0.60
C SER A 20 -30.66 -10.99 -0.66
N TRP A 21 -30.03 -11.92 0.07
CA TRP A 21 -28.61 -12.12 0.12
C TRP A 21 -28.28 -13.56 -0.25
N LYS A 22 -27.37 -13.71 -1.21
CA LYS A 22 -26.88 -15.00 -1.69
C LYS A 22 -25.36 -14.96 -1.72
N LYS A 23 -24.72 -15.81 -0.91
CA LYS A 23 -23.26 -15.86 -0.78
C LYS A 23 -22.57 -16.06 -2.13
N GLU A 24 -23.17 -16.88 -2.98
CA GLU A 24 -22.72 -17.24 -4.32
C GLU A 24 -22.66 -16.07 -5.31
N GLU A 25 -23.37 -14.97 -5.03
CA GLU A 25 -23.30 -13.74 -5.85
C GLU A 25 -22.07 -12.87 -5.51
N PHE A 26 -21.40 -13.17 -4.38
CA PHE A 26 -20.20 -12.45 -3.95
C PHE A 26 -18.95 -13.30 -4.22
N ARG A 27 -18.02 -12.72 -4.99
CA ARG A 27 -16.77 -13.41 -5.34
C ARG A 27 -15.89 -13.58 -4.10
N SER A 28 -15.47 -14.81 -3.83
CA SER A 28 -14.41 -15.09 -2.86
C SER A 28 -13.03 -14.70 -3.43
N CYS A 29 -12.00 -14.73 -2.57
CA CYS A 29 -10.63 -14.50 -3.02
C CYS A 29 -10.14 -15.53 -4.03
N ASP A 30 -10.57 -16.79 -3.93
CA ASP A 30 -10.18 -17.85 -4.86
C ASP A 30 -10.84 -17.70 -6.24
N GLN A 31 -12.01 -17.05 -6.28
CA GLN A 31 -12.75 -16.74 -7.51
C GLN A 31 -12.26 -15.45 -8.19
N THR A 32 -11.41 -14.67 -7.51
CA THR A 32 -10.93 -13.37 -7.98
C THR A 32 -9.42 -13.45 -8.27
N PRO A 33 -8.99 -13.50 -9.56
CA PRO A 33 -7.61 -13.83 -9.92
C PRO A 33 -6.53 -12.97 -9.25
N PHE A 34 -6.75 -11.66 -9.08
CA PHE A 34 -5.77 -10.80 -8.41
C PHE A 34 -5.68 -11.09 -6.90
N CYS A 35 -6.79 -11.36 -6.20
CA CYS A 35 -6.76 -11.70 -4.78
C CYS A 35 -6.03 -13.04 -4.59
N LYS A 36 -6.38 -14.05 -5.39
CA LYS A 36 -5.75 -15.37 -5.36
C LYS A 36 -4.22 -15.29 -5.53
N ARG A 37 -3.75 -14.56 -6.56
CA ARG A 37 -2.31 -14.37 -6.80
C ARG A 37 -1.60 -13.58 -5.69
N ALA A 38 -2.25 -12.57 -5.12
CA ALA A 38 -1.66 -11.80 -4.02
C ALA A 38 -1.53 -12.65 -2.75
N ARG A 39 -2.54 -13.47 -2.44
CA ARG A 39 -2.55 -14.36 -1.26
C ARG A 39 -1.62 -15.56 -1.37
N SER A 40 -1.27 -15.98 -2.59
CA SER A 40 -0.33 -17.10 -2.79
C SER A 40 1.13 -16.69 -2.61
N ARG A 41 1.44 -15.40 -2.43
CA ARG A 41 2.81 -14.94 -2.14
C ARG A 41 3.19 -15.32 -0.71
N ALA A 42 4.38 -15.90 -0.56
CA ALA A 42 4.89 -16.22 0.77
C ALA A 42 5.33 -14.95 1.51
N PRO A 43 5.18 -14.89 2.85
CA PRO A 43 5.71 -13.79 3.64
C PRO A 43 7.24 -13.67 3.47
N GLY A 44 7.76 -12.44 3.50
CA GLY A 44 9.21 -12.18 3.47
C GLY A 44 9.91 -12.43 2.12
N THR A 45 9.17 -12.60 1.02
CA THR A 45 9.76 -12.89 -0.31
C THR A 45 9.88 -11.65 -1.21
N CYS A 46 10.05 -10.45 -0.65
CA CYS A 46 10.22 -9.26 -1.48
C CYS A 46 11.59 -9.29 -2.17
N SER A 47 11.60 -9.41 -3.50
CA SER A 47 12.81 -9.46 -4.33
C SER A 47 13.33 -8.06 -4.72
N LEU A 48 12.65 -6.99 -4.30
CA LEU A 48 13.00 -5.63 -4.71
C LEU A 48 14.17 -5.08 -3.90
N ILE A 49 14.98 -4.26 -4.55
CA ILE A 49 15.99 -3.39 -3.95
C ILE A 49 15.68 -1.94 -4.29
N ALA A 50 16.05 -1.02 -3.40
CA ALA A 50 15.94 0.42 -3.63
C ALA A 50 17.28 0.97 -4.13
N THR A 51 17.27 1.60 -5.30
CA THR A 51 18.42 2.24 -5.94
C THR A 51 18.11 3.70 -6.26
N ASP A 52 19.14 4.45 -6.70
CA ASP A 52 19.00 5.81 -7.23
C ASP A 52 18.24 6.77 -6.28
N VAL A 53 18.53 6.67 -4.98
CA VAL A 53 17.82 7.45 -3.96
C VAL A 53 18.18 8.92 -4.08
N THR A 54 17.17 9.76 -4.29
CA THR A 54 17.32 11.20 -4.51
C THR A 54 16.19 11.96 -3.81
N ILE A 55 16.29 13.29 -3.80
CA ILE A 55 15.17 14.16 -3.42
C ILE A 55 14.64 14.83 -4.68
N SER A 56 13.33 14.73 -4.88
CA SER A 56 12.62 15.38 -5.97
C SER A 56 11.29 15.93 -5.48
N ASP A 57 10.98 17.19 -5.79
CA ASP A 57 9.77 17.89 -5.36
C ASP A 57 9.44 17.80 -3.87
N GLY A 58 10.50 17.77 -3.04
CA GLY A 58 10.41 17.67 -1.59
C GLY A 58 10.09 16.28 -1.05
N ASP A 59 10.11 15.25 -1.90
CA ASP A 59 9.96 13.84 -1.54
C ASP A 59 11.30 13.11 -1.62
N LEU A 60 11.48 12.09 -0.79
CA LEU A 60 12.53 11.09 -1.00
C LEU A 60 12.04 10.12 -2.07
N VAL A 61 12.78 10.02 -3.18
CA VAL A 61 12.43 9.20 -4.33
C VAL A 61 13.49 8.12 -4.52
N ALA A 62 13.06 6.90 -4.80
CA ALA A 62 13.94 5.79 -5.11
C ALA A 62 13.39 4.96 -6.27
N LYS A 63 14.27 4.35 -7.05
CA LYS A 63 13.89 3.34 -8.03
C LYS A 63 13.85 1.98 -7.35
N LEU A 64 12.79 1.20 -7.57
CA LEU A 64 12.71 -0.17 -7.10
C LEU A 64 12.90 -1.11 -8.28
N THR A 65 13.90 -1.97 -8.19
CA THR A 65 14.20 -2.99 -9.19
C THR A 65 14.29 -4.36 -8.55
N PRO A 66 13.96 -5.44 -9.26
CA PRO A 66 14.28 -6.78 -8.80
C PRO A 66 15.78 -6.95 -8.56
N LYS A 67 16.15 -7.72 -7.53
CA LYS A 67 17.53 -8.10 -7.24
C LYS A 67 18.12 -8.99 -8.34
N ASP A 68 17.33 -9.94 -8.81
CA ASP A 68 17.69 -10.84 -9.89
C ASP A 68 17.08 -10.31 -11.20
N ASN A 69 17.88 -10.20 -12.26
CA ASN A 69 17.44 -9.74 -13.60
C ASN A 69 16.38 -10.64 -14.28
N ASP A 70 15.85 -11.63 -13.57
CA ASP A 70 14.94 -12.66 -14.06
C ASP A 70 13.45 -12.28 -13.88
N ASP A 71 13.18 -11.20 -13.14
CA ASP A 71 11.84 -10.67 -12.99
C ASP A 71 11.53 -9.71 -14.15
N HIS A 72 10.54 -10.06 -15.00
CA HIS A 72 9.93 -9.17 -16.00
C HIS A 72 9.19 -7.95 -15.38
N ILE A 73 9.58 -7.52 -14.18
CA ILE A 73 9.01 -6.39 -13.46
C ILE A 73 9.70 -5.13 -13.95
N ASN A 74 8.95 -4.31 -14.68
CA ASN A 74 9.40 -2.96 -15.00
C ASN A 74 9.75 -2.21 -13.72
N PRO A 75 10.83 -1.42 -13.72
CA PRO A 75 11.19 -0.59 -12.58
C PRO A 75 10.02 0.22 -12.04
N LEU A 76 9.92 0.27 -10.71
CA LEU A 76 8.93 1.06 -10.00
C LEU A 76 9.59 2.31 -9.43
N ILE A 77 8.78 3.35 -9.21
CA ILE A 77 9.21 4.59 -8.57
C ILE A 77 8.55 4.67 -7.20
N LEU A 78 9.37 4.64 -6.15
CA LEU A 78 8.98 4.92 -4.78
C LEU A 78 9.09 6.42 -4.52
N SER A 79 8.10 6.98 -3.83
CA SER A 79 8.09 8.36 -3.36
C SER A 79 7.60 8.36 -1.91
N LEU A 80 8.42 8.91 -1.01
CA LEU A 80 8.15 9.02 0.42
C LEU A 80 8.04 10.50 0.78
N SER A 81 6.83 10.92 1.12
CA SER A 81 6.53 12.28 1.58
C SER A 81 6.41 12.31 3.10
N VAL A 82 6.90 13.37 3.70
CA VAL A 82 6.74 13.66 5.13
C VAL A 82 5.85 14.89 5.26
N TYR A 83 4.93 14.87 6.22
CA TYR A 83 4.06 15.98 6.54
C TYR A 83 4.22 16.38 8.01
N ARG A 84 3.89 17.64 8.33
CA ARG A 84 3.82 18.12 9.72
C ARG A 84 2.90 17.20 10.54
N ASN A 85 3.20 17.07 11.83
CA ASN A 85 2.54 16.18 12.77
C ASN A 85 2.85 14.69 12.55
N GLY A 86 3.98 14.39 11.91
CA GLY A 86 4.55 13.05 11.86
C GLY A 86 3.89 12.07 10.88
N ILE A 87 3.12 12.56 9.91
CA ILE A 87 2.52 11.71 8.87
C ILE A 87 3.58 11.40 7.81
N VAL A 88 3.73 10.12 7.49
CA VAL A 88 4.58 9.63 6.39
C VAL A 88 3.69 8.97 5.35
N ARG A 89 3.86 9.36 4.09
CA ARG A 89 3.10 8.81 2.96
C ARG A 89 4.05 8.12 1.99
N LEU A 90 3.84 6.83 1.82
CA LEU A 90 4.51 6.01 0.83
C LEU A 90 3.64 5.88 -0.43
N ARG A 91 4.21 6.12 -1.60
CA ARG A 91 3.60 5.86 -2.90
C ARG A 91 4.57 5.08 -3.77
N ILE A 92 4.06 4.06 -4.45
CA ILE A 92 4.80 3.30 -5.47
C ILE A 92 3.99 3.39 -6.77
N ASP A 93 4.67 3.73 -7.86
CA ASP A 93 4.09 3.81 -9.20
C ASP A 93 4.98 3.10 -10.24
N GLU A 94 4.48 2.87 -11.44
CA GLU A 94 5.32 2.40 -12.56
C GLU A 94 6.20 3.53 -13.09
N ASP A 95 7.41 3.20 -13.57
CA ASP A 95 8.22 4.16 -14.32
C ASP A 95 7.60 4.44 -15.69
N HIS A 96 6.98 5.62 -15.81
CA HIS A 96 6.30 6.05 -17.03
C HIS A 96 7.24 6.47 -18.17
N SER A 97 8.55 6.61 -17.92
CA SER A 97 9.52 6.86 -18.99
C SER A 97 9.73 5.63 -19.89
N LEU A 98 9.38 4.44 -19.39
CA LEU A 98 9.51 3.17 -20.12
C LEU A 98 8.31 2.84 -21.02
N ASN A 99 7.55 3.86 -21.42
CA ASN A 99 6.35 3.75 -22.27
C ASN A 99 5.26 2.76 -21.79
N PRO A 100 4.86 2.73 -20.50
CA PRO A 100 3.68 1.98 -20.10
C PRO A 100 2.44 2.60 -20.77
N PRO A 101 1.53 1.78 -21.33
CA PRO A 101 0.48 2.25 -22.24
C PRO A 101 -0.56 3.16 -21.56
N LYS A 102 -0.67 3.13 -20.22
CA LYS A 102 -1.64 3.92 -19.44
C LYS A 102 -1.10 4.26 -18.06
N LYS A 103 -1.45 5.45 -17.54
CA LYS A 103 -1.17 5.83 -16.15
C LYS A 103 -2.00 4.99 -15.17
N ARG A 104 -1.43 4.62 -14.03
CA ARG A 104 -2.19 3.98 -12.95
C ARG A 104 -3.23 4.95 -12.39
N PHE A 105 -4.40 4.44 -12.05
CA PHE A 105 -5.46 5.24 -11.44
C PHE A 105 -4.98 5.78 -10.09
N ARG A 106 -5.15 7.10 -9.90
CA ARG A 106 -4.94 7.77 -8.62
C ARG A 106 -6.30 8.26 -8.15
N VAL A 107 -6.69 7.88 -6.94
CA VAL A 107 -8.01 8.22 -6.40
C VAL A 107 -8.11 9.75 -6.26
N PRO A 108 -9.00 10.41 -7.02
CA PRO A 108 -9.21 11.85 -6.91
C PRO A 108 -10.04 12.17 -5.66
N ASP A 109 -10.01 13.43 -5.22
CA ASP A 109 -10.94 14.01 -4.24
C ASP A 109 -11.00 13.36 -2.84
N VAL A 110 -10.08 12.45 -2.53
CA VAL A 110 -9.95 11.84 -1.18
C VAL A 110 -8.98 12.60 -0.29
N LEU A 111 -7.97 13.23 -0.88
CA LEU A 111 -6.99 14.01 -0.13
C LEU A 111 -7.53 15.40 0.10
N VAL A 112 -7.72 15.75 1.35
CA VAL A 112 -8.10 17.10 1.77
C VAL A 112 -6.92 18.05 1.55
N SER A 113 -7.18 19.26 1.05
CA SER A 113 -6.15 20.26 0.72
C SER A 113 -5.24 20.61 1.90
N GLU A 114 -5.75 20.50 3.11
CA GLU A 114 -5.08 20.73 4.38
C GLU A 114 -3.92 19.75 4.62
N LEU A 115 -3.99 18.54 4.04
CA LEU A 115 -2.89 17.59 4.12
C LEU A 115 -1.72 18.10 3.29
N GLU A 116 -1.95 18.47 2.02
CA GLU A 116 -0.88 18.95 1.14
C GLU A 116 -0.25 20.27 1.65
N ALA A 117 -1.04 21.15 2.27
CA ALA A 117 -0.51 22.35 2.94
C ALA A 117 0.46 22.05 4.10
N LYS A 118 0.42 20.83 4.67
CA LYS A 118 1.31 20.37 5.74
C LYS A 118 2.53 19.61 5.21
N LYS A 119 2.68 19.42 3.90
CA LYS A 119 3.83 18.71 3.33
C LYS A 119 5.13 19.43 3.71
N ILE A 120 6.09 18.67 4.25
CA ILE A 120 7.44 19.15 4.53
C ILE A 120 8.26 18.94 3.27
N ARG A 121 8.89 20.00 2.77
CA ARG A 121 9.81 19.90 1.63
C ARG A 121 11.15 19.36 2.12
N LEU A 122 11.43 18.10 1.82
CA LEU A 122 12.73 17.50 2.14
C LEU A 122 13.83 18.18 1.31
N GLU A 123 14.96 18.47 1.95
CA GLU A 123 16.15 19.06 1.31
C GLU A 123 17.33 18.11 1.29
N LYS A 124 17.42 17.23 2.30
CA LYS A 124 18.47 16.23 2.44
C LYS A 124 17.96 14.99 3.16
N PHE A 125 18.66 13.88 2.99
CA PHE A 125 18.53 12.67 3.78
C PHE A 125 19.90 12.26 4.30
N ALA A 126 19.92 11.49 5.38
CA ALA A 126 21.15 10.85 5.86
C ALA A 126 21.28 9.45 5.25
N THR A 127 22.51 8.98 5.12
CA THR A 127 22.81 7.62 4.64
C THR A 127 23.42 6.80 5.77
N GLU A 128 22.92 5.59 5.97
CA GLU A 128 23.53 4.57 6.83
C GLU A 128 24.05 3.44 5.94
N ASN A 129 25.22 2.87 6.25
CA ASN A 129 25.87 1.87 5.39
C ASN A 129 25.67 0.42 5.85
N ASP A 130 25.15 0.21 7.07
CA ASP A 130 25.00 -1.12 7.66
C ASP A 130 23.66 -1.25 8.42
N PRO A 131 22.58 -1.74 7.77
CA PRO A 131 22.47 -1.99 6.33
C PRO A 131 22.32 -0.69 5.51
N PRO A 132 22.66 -0.68 4.20
CA PRO A 132 22.50 0.48 3.33
C PRO A 132 21.07 1.03 3.40
N SER A 133 20.94 2.29 3.85
CA SER A 133 19.66 2.92 4.13
C SER A 133 19.69 4.42 3.91
N SER A 134 18.56 4.98 3.50
CA SER A 134 18.32 6.43 3.44
C SER A 134 17.33 6.84 4.52
N VAL A 135 17.68 7.85 5.31
CA VAL A 135 16.96 8.26 6.52
C VAL A 135 16.49 9.70 6.40
N VAL A 136 15.19 9.94 6.64
CA VAL A 136 14.59 11.28 6.66
C VAL A 136 13.91 11.53 8.00
N HIS A 137 13.99 12.77 8.48
CA HIS A 137 13.35 13.16 9.72
C HIS A 137 11.85 13.38 9.50
N VAL A 138 11.02 12.84 10.40
CA VAL A 138 9.55 12.88 10.30
C VAL A 138 8.96 13.98 11.20
N GLY A 139 9.54 14.16 12.39
CA GLY A 139 9.02 15.01 13.46
C GLY A 139 8.92 14.24 14.77
N ASP A 140 8.78 14.96 15.89
CA ASP A 140 8.51 14.40 17.23
C ASP A 140 9.46 13.27 17.68
N GLY A 141 10.73 13.36 17.27
CA GLY A 141 11.74 12.36 17.61
C GLY A 141 11.66 11.07 16.77
N TYR A 142 10.96 11.07 15.63
CA TYR A 142 10.89 9.93 14.71
C TYR A 142 11.63 10.19 13.39
N GLU A 143 12.07 9.09 12.77
CA GLU A 143 12.70 9.04 11.45
C GLU A 143 12.05 7.96 10.60
N ALA A 144 11.88 8.23 9.30
CA ALA A 144 11.51 7.23 8.31
C ALA A 144 12.78 6.76 7.61
N VAL A 145 12.87 5.44 7.41
CA VAL A 145 14.04 4.79 6.84
C VAL A 145 13.61 3.97 5.65
N VAL A 146 14.28 4.17 4.52
CA VAL A 146 14.24 3.30 3.35
C VAL A 146 15.51 2.45 3.39
N ARG A 147 15.38 1.17 3.76
CA ARG A 147 16.45 0.19 3.61
C ARG A 147 16.54 -0.21 2.15
N HIS A 148 17.75 -0.23 1.60
CA HIS A 148 17.98 -0.48 0.18
C HIS A 148 17.88 -1.96 -0.15
N GLU A 149 18.52 -2.83 0.66
CA GLU A 149 18.54 -4.27 0.42
C GLU A 149 18.46 -5.11 1.72
N PRO A 150 17.52 -6.08 1.80
CA PRO A 150 16.31 -6.13 0.99
C PRO A 150 15.45 -4.88 1.20
N PHE A 151 14.66 -4.50 0.20
CA PHE A 151 13.80 -3.32 0.30
C PHE A 151 12.85 -3.45 1.51
N GLU A 152 12.89 -2.43 2.36
CA GLU A 152 12.01 -2.29 3.52
C GLU A 152 11.84 -0.79 3.81
N VAL A 153 10.63 -0.36 4.14
CA VAL A 153 10.38 0.98 4.67
C VAL A 153 9.90 0.86 6.10
N TYR A 154 10.55 1.56 7.03
CA TYR A 154 10.14 1.54 8.43
C TYR A 154 10.26 2.91 9.09
N VAL A 155 9.47 3.11 10.14
CA VAL A 155 9.56 4.30 11.00
C VAL A 155 10.14 3.87 12.33
N ARG A 156 11.10 4.63 12.86
CA ARG A 156 11.74 4.37 14.16
C ARG A 156 11.92 5.64 14.97
N GLU A 157 12.11 5.45 16.26
CA GLU A 157 12.60 6.50 17.15
C GLU A 157 14.03 6.93 16.74
N ARG A 158 14.28 8.24 16.80
CA ARG A 158 15.57 8.87 16.48
C ARG A 158 16.59 8.66 17.58
N SER A 159 16.13 8.75 18.83
CA SER A 159 16.95 8.65 20.04
C SER A 159 16.57 7.40 20.85
N GLY A 160 17.43 7.02 21.79
CA GLY A 160 17.23 5.82 22.61
C GLY A 160 17.49 4.55 21.82
N ASP A 161 16.64 3.54 22.02
CA ASP A 161 16.82 2.19 21.47
C ASP A 161 16.52 2.09 19.96
N ARG A 162 16.19 3.21 19.31
CA ARG A 162 15.84 3.28 17.88
C ARG A 162 14.73 2.29 17.50
N ARG A 163 13.76 2.12 18.39
CA ARG A 163 12.67 1.16 18.25
C ARG A 163 11.87 1.43 16.98
N ARG A 164 11.66 0.40 16.17
CA ARG A 164 10.78 0.47 14.99
C ARG A 164 9.32 0.42 15.44
N VAL A 165 8.52 1.40 15.01
CA VAL A 165 7.09 1.50 15.34
C VAL A 165 6.18 1.05 14.20
N LEU A 166 6.68 1.07 12.96
CA LEU A 166 5.97 0.62 11.77
C LEU A 166 6.97 0.04 10.77
N ARG A 167 6.59 -1.04 10.07
CA ARG A 167 7.39 -1.68 9.02
C ARG A 167 6.49 -2.01 7.82
N VAL A 168 6.98 -1.77 6.61
CA VAL A 168 6.36 -2.09 5.32
C VAL A 168 7.36 -2.93 4.54
N GLU A 169 6.88 -4.03 3.94
CA GLU A 169 7.73 -5.10 3.40
C GLU A 169 8.70 -5.63 4.46
N ALA A 170 8.15 -6.05 5.60
CA ALA A 170 8.93 -6.62 6.69
C ALA A 170 9.47 -8.01 6.29
N HIS A 171 10.77 -8.18 6.52
CA HIS A 171 11.50 -9.45 6.48
C HIS A 171 11.73 -9.95 7.90
#